data_AF-A0A1V9ZYP6-F1
#
_entry.id   AF-A0A1V9ZYP6-F1
#
_cell.length_a   1.000
_cell.length_b   1.000
_cell.length_c   1.000
_cell.angle_alpha   90.00
_cell.angle_beta   90.00
_cell.angle_gamma   90.00
#
_symmetry.space_group_name_H-M   'P 1'
#
loop_
_entity.id
_entity.type
_entity.pdbx_description
1 polymer ?
#
loop_
_entity_poly.entity_id
_entity_poly.type
_entity_poly.pdbx_seq_one_letter_code
_entity_poly.pdbx_strand_id
1 'polypeptide(L)'
;MAGSSAKRKREYSEDEMLSHQANVAFSRALKRIKTFEVQKVIKILGKDPENPALQLQVELLKNLDVAKVVRRALLALGLDPAEKQPTVVNLPHDLEAKIKEIETSFLKHKRLAPIMATWKKKAAERAEKLFREENVKFNKSRQGRGVLGGRSGAAPSSLFVGSLSGFGDPEDKSKEDDIADFLGENKKKNRPGQRARKQKALMLEAIKSGKPLVGNGNYREKKAVPPKHKKPKATSDSKPKHSEAPKKPEKFKRPEPAVDKTSHPSWAAKQALKDKEKVDIQAFAGKKVVFDD
;
A
#
# COMPACT_ATOMS: atom_id res chain seq x y z
N MET A 1 19.61 -29.16 36.35
CA MET A 1 19.94 -28.68 34.99
C MET A 1 18.88 -27.70 34.52
N ALA A 2 19.13 -26.39 34.64
CA ALA A 2 18.21 -25.37 34.15
C ALA A 2 18.45 -25.16 32.65
N GLY A 3 17.60 -25.74 31.81
CA GLY A 3 17.66 -25.53 30.37
C GLY A 3 17.31 -24.09 30.04
N SER A 4 18.27 -23.33 29.54
CA SER A 4 18.01 -22.01 28.97
C SER A 4 17.17 -22.20 27.70
N SER A 5 15.86 -22.06 27.84
CA SER A 5 14.95 -22.00 26.70
C SER A 5 15.29 -20.74 25.91
N ALA A 6 16.18 -20.87 24.92
CA ALA A 6 16.49 -19.83 23.95
C ALA A 6 15.17 -19.38 23.31
N LYS A 7 14.72 -18.17 23.69
CA LYS A 7 13.51 -17.54 23.17
C LYS A 7 13.70 -17.36 21.66
N ARG A 8 13.14 -18.25 20.84
CA ARG A 8 13.09 -18.07 19.39
C ARG A 8 12.34 -16.77 19.13
N LYS A 9 12.97 -15.88 18.37
CA LYS A 9 12.32 -14.64 17.92
C LYS A 9 11.14 -15.05 17.04
N ARG A 10 9.92 -14.80 17.50
CA ARG A 10 8.71 -14.99 16.69
C ARG A 10 8.79 -14.00 15.54
N GLU A 11 8.70 -14.51 14.31
CA GLU A 11 8.52 -13.68 13.13
C GLU A 11 7.06 -13.21 13.13
N TYR A 12 6.88 -11.89 13.11
CA TYR A 12 5.55 -11.28 13.04
C TYR A 12 5.12 -11.20 11.57
N SER A 13 3.85 -11.50 11.29
CA SER A 13 3.32 -11.30 9.95
C SER A 13 3.23 -9.81 9.60
N GLU A 14 3.25 -9.46 8.32
CA GLU A 14 3.04 -8.07 7.88
C GLU A 14 1.74 -7.49 8.45
N ASP A 15 0.70 -8.32 8.61
CA ASP A 15 -0.60 -7.94 9.15
C ASP A 15 -0.57 -7.68 10.67
N GLU A 16 0.15 -8.50 11.43
CA GLU A 16 0.42 -8.26 12.86
C GLU A 16 1.21 -6.95 13.06
N MET A 17 2.18 -6.67 12.19
CA MET A 17 2.93 -5.41 12.24
C MET A 17 2.06 -4.20 11.89
N LEU A 18 1.22 -4.30 10.86
CA LEU A 18 0.33 -3.23 10.42
C LEU A 18 -0.72 -2.90 11.51
N SER A 19 -1.36 -3.93 12.06
CA SER A 19 -2.33 -3.81 13.13
C SER A 19 -1.72 -3.25 14.42
N HIS A 20 -0.51 -3.70 14.81
CA HIS A 20 0.20 -3.12 15.95
C HIS A 20 0.50 -1.63 15.72
N GLN A 21 1.02 -1.27 14.55
CA GLN A 21 1.36 0.12 14.24
C GLN A 21 0.10 1.01 14.23
N ALA A 22 -1.02 0.50 13.71
CA ALA A 22 -2.33 1.17 13.75
C ALA A 22 -2.80 1.36 15.20
N ASN A 23 -2.76 0.31 16.01
CA ASN A 23 -3.14 0.35 17.43
C ASN A 23 -2.34 1.42 18.20
N VAL A 24 -1.02 1.48 18.02
CA VAL A 24 -0.17 2.49 18.67
C VAL A 24 -0.54 3.90 18.23
N ALA A 25 -0.78 4.11 16.94
CA ALA A 25 -1.17 5.41 16.40
C ALA A 25 -2.52 5.87 16.96
N PHE A 26 -3.54 5.01 16.93
CA PHE A 26 -4.87 5.29 17.47
C PHE A 26 -4.84 5.52 18.98
N SER A 27 -4.15 4.66 19.72
CA SER A 27 -4.01 4.78 21.18
C SER A 27 -3.40 6.13 21.59
N ARG A 28 -2.35 6.57 20.90
CA ARG A 28 -1.71 7.88 21.17
C ARG A 28 -2.64 9.04 20.86
N ALA A 29 -3.33 8.99 19.71
CA ALA A 29 -4.24 10.04 19.29
C ALA A 29 -5.47 10.15 20.22
N LEU A 30 -6.10 9.02 20.54
CA LEU A 30 -7.27 8.97 21.41
C LEU A 30 -6.94 9.38 22.85
N LYS A 31 -5.76 9.02 23.38
CA LYS A 31 -5.30 9.54 24.69
C LYS A 31 -5.22 11.06 24.70
N ARG A 32 -4.65 11.68 23.66
CA ARG A 32 -4.55 13.15 23.54
C ARG A 32 -5.92 13.82 23.41
N ILE A 33 -6.84 13.21 22.66
CA ILE A 33 -8.22 13.70 22.53
C ILE A 33 -8.95 13.60 23.87
N LYS A 34 -8.83 12.45 24.55
CA LYS A 34 -9.41 12.22 25.89
C LYS A 34 -8.95 13.26 26.89
N THR A 35 -7.64 13.50 27.00
CA THR A 35 -7.10 14.50 27.94
C THR A 35 -7.59 15.91 27.61
N PHE A 36 -7.68 16.25 26.32
CA PHE A 36 -8.16 17.56 25.88
C PHE A 36 -9.64 17.78 26.22
N GLU A 37 -10.50 16.80 25.94
CA GLU A 37 -11.93 16.89 26.27
C GLU A 37 -12.15 16.95 27.78
N VAL A 38 -11.43 16.13 28.57
CA VAL A 38 -11.50 16.20 30.04
C VAL A 38 -11.09 17.58 30.55
N GLN A 39 -9.97 18.13 30.08
CA GLN A 39 -9.51 19.48 30.46
C GLN A 39 -10.52 20.56 30.07
N LYS A 40 -11.14 20.44 28.90
CA LYS A 40 -12.17 21.36 28.42
C LYS A 40 -13.39 21.35 29.31
N VAL A 41 -13.92 20.17 29.67
CA VAL A 41 -15.09 20.04 30.56
C VAL A 41 -14.75 20.54 31.97
N ILE A 42 -13.57 20.20 32.52
CA ILE A 42 -13.12 20.71 33.83
C ILE A 42 -13.02 22.23 33.83
N LYS A 43 -12.54 22.85 32.75
CA LYS A 43 -12.46 24.32 32.65
C LYS A 43 -13.85 24.98 32.65
N ILE A 44 -14.87 24.31 32.09
CA ILE A 44 -16.26 24.79 32.13
C ILE A 44 -16.84 24.58 33.53
N LEU A 45 -16.61 23.42 34.14
CA LEU A 45 -17.01 23.11 35.51
C LEU A 45 -16.39 24.08 36.53
N GLY A 46 -15.19 24.58 36.28
CA GLY A 46 -14.56 25.61 37.13
C GLY A 46 -15.30 26.96 37.12
N LYS A 47 -16.18 27.21 36.14
CA LYS A 47 -17.09 28.37 36.14
C LYS A 47 -18.37 28.07 36.90
N ASP A 48 -18.93 26.87 36.69
CA ASP A 48 -20.19 26.42 37.30
C ASP A 48 -19.97 25.09 38.06
N PRO A 49 -19.44 25.12 39.30
CA PRO A 49 -19.03 23.92 40.01
C PRO A 49 -20.20 23.01 40.40
N GLU A 50 -21.40 23.57 40.55
CA GLU A 50 -22.60 22.86 41.00
C GLU A 50 -23.34 22.13 39.88
N ASN A 51 -22.87 22.19 38.62
CA ASN A 51 -23.57 21.55 37.51
C ASN A 51 -23.37 20.01 37.51
N PRO A 52 -24.39 19.20 37.87
CA PRO A 52 -24.23 17.76 38.01
C PRO A 52 -24.01 17.07 36.66
N ALA A 53 -24.53 17.64 35.56
CA ALA A 53 -24.38 17.06 34.23
C ALA A 53 -22.91 17.09 33.75
N LEU A 54 -22.20 18.19 34.06
CA LEU A 54 -20.78 18.32 33.73
C LEU A 54 -19.91 17.40 34.59
N GLN A 55 -20.26 17.23 35.88
CA GLN A 55 -19.57 16.29 36.77
C GLN A 55 -19.68 14.85 36.25
N LEU A 56 -20.90 14.42 35.90
CA LEU A 56 -21.15 13.11 35.28
C LEU A 56 -20.39 12.95 33.96
N GLN A 57 -20.33 14.00 33.13
CA GLN A 57 -19.57 13.94 31.88
C GLN A 57 -18.07 13.74 32.13
N VAL A 58 -17.49 14.39 33.15
CA VAL A 58 -16.08 14.18 33.54
C VAL A 58 -15.85 12.75 34.01
N GLU A 59 -16.75 12.19 34.80
CA GLU A 59 -16.67 10.79 35.27
C GLU A 59 -16.74 9.80 34.10
N LEU A 60 -17.71 9.98 33.19
CA LEU A 60 -17.83 9.17 31.99
C LEU A 60 -16.57 9.26 31.12
N LEU A 61 -16.05 10.47 30.91
CA LEU A 61 -14.80 10.66 30.17
C LEU A 61 -13.60 10.04 30.89
N LYS A 62 -13.52 10.06 32.22
CA LYS A 62 -12.44 9.38 32.96
C LYS A 62 -12.53 7.86 32.79
N ASN A 63 -13.73 7.30 32.89
CA ASN A 63 -14.01 5.87 32.81
C ASN A 63 -14.01 5.31 31.38
N LEU A 64 -13.96 6.16 30.36
CA LEU A 64 -13.88 5.74 28.95
C LEU A 64 -12.64 4.87 28.70
N ASP A 65 -12.86 3.63 28.31
CA ASP A 65 -11.80 2.70 27.95
C ASP A 65 -11.28 2.98 26.54
N VAL A 66 -10.09 3.58 26.48
CA VAL A 66 -9.44 3.92 25.21
C VAL A 66 -9.17 2.66 24.37
N ALA A 67 -8.90 1.52 24.99
CA ALA A 67 -8.63 0.28 24.26
C ALA A 67 -9.87 -0.18 23.48
N LYS A 68 -11.07 -0.08 24.07
CA LYS A 68 -12.34 -0.36 23.37
C LYS A 68 -12.57 0.55 22.18
N VAL A 69 -12.29 1.86 22.33
CA VAL A 69 -12.45 2.83 21.22
C VAL A 69 -11.44 2.55 20.10
N VAL A 70 -10.19 2.26 20.45
CA VAL A 70 -9.15 1.86 19.48
C VAL A 70 -9.59 0.61 18.74
N ARG A 71 -10.09 -0.41 19.45
CA ARG A 71 -10.57 -1.64 18.85
C ARG A 71 -11.69 -1.39 17.85
N ARG A 72 -12.69 -0.58 18.22
CA ARG A 72 -13.76 -0.19 17.28
C ARG A 72 -13.21 0.55 16.05
N ALA A 73 -12.20 1.40 16.23
CA ALA A 73 -11.53 2.06 15.10
C ALA A 73 -10.85 1.03 14.18
N LEU A 74 -10.15 0.04 14.74
CA LEU A 74 -9.49 -1.04 13.97
C LEU A 74 -10.51 -1.95 13.28
N LEU A 75 -11.62 -2.29 13.93
CA LEU A 75 -12.73 -3.05 13.35
C LEU A 75 -13.33 -2.32 12.14
N ALA A 76 -13.54 -1.00 12.24
CA ALA A 76 -14.02 -0.18 11.13
C ALA A 76 -13.03 -0.14 9.94
N LEU A 77 -11.79 -0.58 10.13
CA LEU A 77 -10.75 -0.68 9.10
C LEU A 77 -10.54 -2.11 8.61
N GLY A 78 -11.19 -3.11 9.21
CA GLY A 78 -10.94 -4.53 8.93
C GLY A 78 -9.56 -5.01 9.38
N LEU A 79 -8.92 -4.33 10.35
CA LEU A 79 -7.57 -4.65 10.84
C LEU A 79 -7.56 -5.41 12.17
N ASP A 80 -8.72 -5.64 12.77
CA ASP A 80 -8.79 -6.25 14.11
C ASP A 80 -8.75 -7.79 14.01
N PRO A 81 -7.81 -8.46 14.70
CA PRO A 81 -7.86 -9.90 14.83
C PRO A 81 -9.12 -10.32 15.61
N ALA A 82 -9.66 -11.50 15.29
CA ALA A 82 -10.80 -12.08 15.98
C ALA A 82 -10.44 -12.42 17.44
N GLU A 83 -10.52 -11.42 18.32
CA GLU A 83 -10.25 -11.61 19.74
C GLU A 83 -11.52 -11.98 20.50
N LYS A 84 -11.35 -12.85 21.50
CA LYS A 84 -12.39 -13.31 22.42
C LYS A 84 -13.14 -12.10 22.98
N GLN A 85 -14.47 -12.18 22.97
CA GLN A 85 -15.36 -11.13 23.45
C GLN A 85 -14.89 -10.65 24.83
N PRO A 86 -14.62 -9.35 25.03
CA PRO A 86 -14.24 -8.86 26.33
C PRO A 86 -15.39 -9.12 27.30
N THR A 87 -15.07 -9.43 28.55
CA THR A 87 -16.06 -9.57 29.62
C THR A 87 -16.95 -8.34 29.66
N VAL A 88 -18.23 -8.55 29.36
CA VAL A 88 -19.25 -7.51 29.41
C VAL A 88 -19.43 -7.15 30.88
N VAL A 89 -18.91 -6.00 31.27
CA VAL A 89 -19.24 -5.41 32.57
C VAL A 89 -20.67 -4.92 32.42
N ASN A 90 -21.60 -5.47 33.20
CA ASN A 90 -23.00 -5.06 33.20
C ASN A 90 -23.10 -3.64 33.79
N LEU A 91 -23.05 -2.62 32.93
CA LEU A 91 -23.38 -1.25 33.33
C LEU A 91 -24.88 -1.01 33.11
N PRO A 92 -25.48 -0.06 33.85
CA PRO A 92 -26.84 0.40 33.55
C PRO A 92 -26.95 0.83 32.08
N HIS A 93 -28.00 0.36 31.39
CA HIS A 93 -28.20 0.55 29.94
C HIS A 93 -28.09 2.02 29.51
N ASP A 94 -28.56 2.96 30.34
CA ASP A 94 -28.52 4.40 30.06
C ASP A 94 -27.09 4.96 30.03
N LEU A 95 -26.20 4.45 30.89
CA LEU A 95 -24.80 4.83 30.89
C LEU A 95 -24.07 4.22 29.70
N GLU A 96 -24.43 2.99 29.31
CA GLU A 96 -23.87 2.35 28.13
C GLU A 96 -24.20 3.11 26.85
N ALA A 97 -25.45 3.61 26.71
CA ALA A 97 -25.84 4.43 25.56
C ALA A 97 -25.01 5.71 25.47
N LYS A 98 -24.86 6.43 26.60
CA LYS A 98 -24.02 7.65 26.66
C LYS A 98 -22.55 7.35 26.36
N ILE A 99 -22.02 6.24 26.84
CA ILE A 99 -20.65 5.81 26.51
C ILE A 99 -20.54 5.55 25.00
N LYS A 100 -21.49 4.82 24.39
CA LYS A 100 -21.51 4.58 22.94
C LYS A 100 -21.56 5.88 22.14
N GLU A 101 -22.35 6.86 22.56
CA GLU A 101 -22.39 8.18 21.94
C GLU A 101 -21.03 8.88 22.01
N ILE A 102 -20.40 8.91 23.19
CA ILE A 102 -19.04 9.47 23.37
C ILE A 102 -18.04 8.73 22.47
N GLU A 103 -18.10 7.41 22.38
CA GLU A 103 -17.22 6.62 21.51
C GLU A 103 -17.40 7.00 20.04
N THR A 104 -18.63 7.15 19.55
CA THR A 104 -18.88 7.59 18.16
C THR A 104 -18.40 9.02 17.91
N SER A 105 -18.52 9.91 18.91
CA SER A 105 -18.00 11.28 18.85
C SER A 105 -16.47 11.29 18.72
N PHE A 106 -15.77 10.47 19.50
CA PHE A 106 -14.30 10.34 19.42
C PHE A 106 -13.83 9.81 18.06
N LEU A 107 -14.55 8.85 17.48
CA LEU A 107 -14.22 8.32 16.15
C LEU A 107 -14.41 9.36 15.03
N LYS A 108 -15.35 10.30 15.21
CA LYS A 108 -15.60 11.42 14.28
C LYS A 108 -14.74 12.65 14.57
N HIS A 109 -13.87 12.60 15.59
CA HIS A 109 -13.09 13.75 16.02
C HIS A 109 -12.12 14.23 14.92
N LYS A 110 -12.06 15.55 14.71
CA LYS A 110 -11.26 16.20 13.63
C LYS A 110 -9.79 15.78 13.63
N ARG A 111 -9.18 15.61 14.81
CA ARG A 111 -7.78 15.15 14.94
C ARG A 111 -7.56 13.68 14.61
N LEU A 112 -8.60 12.85 14.73
CA LEU A 112 -8.54 11.41 14.44
C LEU A 112 -8.81 11.14 12.95
N ALA A 113 -9.63 11.95 12.30
CA ALA A 113 -9.98 11.84 10.88
C ALA A 113 -8.79 11.60 9.93
N PRO A 114 -7.69 12.38 9.96
CA PRO A 114 -6.55 12.12 9.08
C PRO A 114 -5.86 10.78 9.38
N ILE A 115 -5.80 10.38 10.65
CA ILE A 115 -5.25 9.09 11.06
C ILE A 115 -6.14 7.97 10.50
N MET A 116 -7.46 8.06 10.64
CA MET A 116 -8.39 7.12 10.04
C MET A 116 -8.22 7.03 8.51
N ALA A 117 -8.10 8.16 7.81
CA ALA A 117 -7.91 8.18 6.36
C ALA A 117 -6.59 7.50 5.92
N THR A 118 -5.47 7.80 6.61
CA THR A 118 -4.18 7.17 6.30
C THR A 118 -4.21 5.66 6.51
N TRP A 119 -4.85 5.18 7.58
CA TRP A 119 -4.98 3.75 7.84
C TRP A 119 -6.00 3.05 6.95
N LYS A 120 -7.09 3.70 6.54
CA LYS A 120 -7.99 3.20 5.49
C LYS A 120 -7.23 2.95 4.20
N LYS A 121 -6.39 3.89 3.78
CA LYS A 121 -5.58 3.75 2.57
C LYS A 121 -4.60 2.57 2.68
N LYS A 122 -3.87 2.45 3.79
CA LYS A 122 -2.96 1.32 4.03
C LYS A 122 -3.67 -0.03 4.10
N ALA A 123 -4.83 -0.09 4.75
CA ALA A 123 -5.64 -1.30 4.82
C ALA A 123 -6.14 -1.71 3.43
N ALA A 124 -6.59 -0.75 2.61
CA ALA A 124 -7.01 -0.99 1.23
C ALA A 124 -5.84 -1.48 0.34
N GLU A 125 -4.67 -0.83 0.41
CA GLU A 125 -3.47 -1.26 -0.31
C GLU A 125 -3.05 -2.68 0.08
N ARG A 126 -3.16 -3.03 1.37
CA ARG A 126 -2.86 -4.37 1.86
C ARG A 126 -3.87 -5.41 1.37
N ALA A 127 -5.16 -5.10 1.42
CA ALA A 127 -6.21 -5.95 0.89
C ALA A 127 -6.00 -6.21 -0.61
N GLU A 128 -5.69 -5.16 -1.38
CA GLU A 128 -5.38 -5.29 -2.81
C GLU A 128 -4.15 -6.17 -3.08
N LYS A 129 -3.09 -6.02 -2.27
CA LYS A 129 -1.90 -6.89 -2.35
C LYS A 129 -2.27 -8.36 -2.09
N LEU A 130 -3.09 -8.65 -1.07
CA LEU A 130 -3.58 -10.00 -0.78
C LEU A 130 -4.39 -10.57 -1.95
N PHE A 131 -5.34 -9.81 -2.50
CA PHE A 131 -6.14 -10.24 -3.65
C PHE A 131 -5.27 -10.54 -4.88
N ARG A 132 -4.25 -9.72 -5.15
CA ARG A 132 -3.32 -9.97 -6.26
C ARG A 132 -2.49 -11.23 -6.05
N GLU A 133 -1.96 -11.44 -4.84
CA GLU A 133 -1.19 -12.65 -4.50
C GLU A 133 -2.04 -13.91 -4.59
N GLU A 134 -3.30 -13.86 -4.13
CA GLU A 134 -4.25 -14.97 -4.23
C GLU A 134 -4.60 -15.29 -5.69
N ASN A 135 -4.89 -14.27 -6.50
CA ASN A 135 -5.14 -14.45 -7.94
C ASN A 135 -3.94 -15.04 -8.68
N VAL A 136 -2.72 -14.63 -8.33
CA VAL A 136 -1.49 -15.22 -8.91
C VAL A 136 -1.36 -16.68 -8.51
N LYS A 137 -1.60 -17.03 -7.24
CA LYS A 137 -1.56 -18.42 -6.77
C LYS A 137 -2.62 -19.28 -7.47
N PHE A 138 -3.83 -18.76 -7.61
CA PHE A 138 -4.94 -19.43 -8.30
C PHE A 138 -4.66 -19.62 -9.80
N ASN A 139 -4.09 -18.62 -10.47
CA ASN A 139 -3.69 -18.77 -11.87
C ASN A 139 -2.54 -19.76 -12.05
N LYS A 140 -1.58 -19.80 -11.11
CA LYS A 140 -0.46 -20.75 -11.13
C LYS A 140 -0.94 -22.20 -10.98
N SER A 141 -1.95 -22.46 -10.14
CA SER A 141 -2.52 -23.80 -9.98
C SER A 141 -3.27 -24.28 -11.21
N ARG A 142 -3.97 -23.38 -11.93
CA ARG A 142 -4.61 -23.68 -13.23
C ARG A 142 -3.58 -24.02 -14.31
N GLN A 143 -2.50 -23.24 -14.42
CA GLN A 143 -1.46 -23.49 -15.42
C GLN A 143 -0.66 -24.77 -15.13
N GLY A 144 -0.45 -25.10 -13.85
CA GLY A 144 0.26 -26.33 -13.45
C GLY A 144 -0.51 -27.63 -13.71
N ARG A 145 -1.85 -27.59 -13.81
CA ARG A 145 -2.67 -28.77 -14.14
C ARG A 145 -2.89 -29.01 -15.65
N GLY A 146 -2.43 -28.09 -16.51
CA GLY A 146 -2.68 -28.16 -17.97
C GLY A 146 -1.72 -29.04 -18.79
N VAL A 147 -0.70 -29.66 -18.18
CA VAL A 147 0.39 -30.33 -18.94
C VAL A 147 0.46 -31.86 -18.77
N LEU A 148 -0.36 -32.47 -17.91
CA LEU A 148 -0.34 -33.94 -17.68
C LEU A 148 -1.72 -34.63 -17.72
N GLY A 149 -2.72 -34.00 -18.35
CA GLY A 149 -4.09 -34.50 -18.38
C GLY A 149 -4.63 -34.77 -19.78
N GLY A 150 -3.82 -35.39 -20.64
CA GLY A 150 -4.38 -36.07 -21.81
C GLY A 150 -5.27 -37.22 -21.35
N ARG A 151 -6.54 -37.22 -21.82
CA ARG A 151 -7.49 -38.35 -21.84
C ARG A 151 -8.18 -38.72 -20.51
N SER A 152 -9.29 -38.04 -20.22
CA SER A 152 -10.48 -38.71 -19.69
C SER A 152 -11.74 -37.95 -20.13
N GLY A 153 -12.39 -38.47 -21.17
CA GLY A 153 -13.74 -38.07 -21.57
C GLY A 153 -14.76 -38.68 -20.61
N ALA A 154 -14.76 -38.25 -19.35
CA ALA A 154 -15.83 -38.54 -18.40
C ALA A 154 -16.56 -37.23 -18.11
N ALA A 155 -17.83 -37.19 -18.49
CA ALA A 155 -18.71 -36.03 -18.37
C ALA A 155 -18.72 -35.50 -16.91
N PRO A 156 -18.59 -34.18 -16.69
CA PRO A 156 -18.77 -33.62 -15.36
C PRO A 156 -20.25 -33.69 -14.98
N SER A 157 -20.63 -34.68 -14.18
CA SER A 157 -21.88 -34.71 -13.44
C SER A 157 -21.83 -33.68 -12.29
N SER A 158 -21.81 -32.39 -12.63
CA SER A 158 -22.09 -31.32 -11.67
C SER A 158 -22.80 -30.14 -12.35
N LEU A 159 -23.86 -30.47 -13.08
CA LEU A 159 -24.80 -29.54 -13.71
C LEU A 159 -25.78 -28.90 -12.70
N PHE A 160 -25.51 -28.95 -11.39
CA PHE A 160 -26.47 -28.57 -10.35
C PHE A 160 -25.98 -27.61 -9.25
N VAL A 161 -24.80 -27.00 -9.36
CA VAL A 161 -24.34 -26.02 -8.35
C VAL A 161 -24.42 -24.56 -8.87
N GLY A 162 -24.77 -24.35 -10.14
CA GLY A 162 -24.84 -23.02 -10.76
C GLY A 162 -26.19 -22.30 -10.67
N SER A 163 -27.28 -22.98 -10.31
CA SER A 163 -28.65 -22.45 -10.47
C SER A 163 -29.30 -21.88 -9.19
N LEU A 164 -28.57 -21.81 -8.07
CA LEU A 164 -29.12 -21.27 -6.81
C LEU A 164 -28.56 -19.91 -6.38
N SER A 165 -27.53 -19.38 -7.06
CA SER A 165 -27.05 -18.02 -6.81
C SER A 165 -27.64 -17.08 -7.86
N GLY A 166 -28.91 -16.70 -7.66
CA GLY A 166 -29.64 -15.73 -8.47
C GLY A 166 -29.10 -14.30 -8.37
N PHE A 167 -27.87 -14.07 -8.85
CA PHE A 167 -27.34 -12.75 -9.15
C PHE A 167 -27.08 -12.68 -10.65
N GLY A 168 -28.12 -12.25 -11.37
CA GLY A 168 -27.99 -11.84 -12.76
C GLY A 168 -27.21 -10.53 -12.82
N ASP A 169 -26.11 -10.54 -13.56
CA ASP A 169 -25.45 -9.32 -14.02
C ASP A 169 -25.62 -9.26 -15.55
N PRO A 170 -26.34 -8.26 -16.09
CA PRO A 170 -26.71 -8.21 -17.48
C PRO A 170 -25.72 -7.38 -18.31
N GLU A 171 -24.40 -7.61 -18.25
CA GLU A 171 -23.47 -7.09 -19.27
C GLU A 171 -22.25 -8.00 -19.43
N ASP A 172 -22.38 -9.03 -20.27
CA ASP A 172 -21.23 -9.83 -20.69
C ASP A 172 -21.39 -10.31 -22.14
N LYS A 173 -21.30 -9.36 -23.08
CA LYS A 173 -21.23 -9.61 -24.54
C LYS A 173 -19.88 -10.23 -24.99
N SER A 174 -19.13 -10.83 -24.06
CA SER A 174 -17.78 -11.34 -24.30
C SER A 174 -17.73 -12.87 -24.47
N LYS A 175 -18.88 -13.56 -24.42
CA LYS A 175 -18.98 -15.03 -24.34
C LYS A 175 -19.45 -15.74 -25.61
N GLU A 176 -19.77 -15.01 -26.68
CA GLU A 176 -20.25 -15.62 -27.93
C GLU A 176 -19.13 -16.36 -28.71
N ASP A 177 -17.85 -15.99 -28.52
CA ASP A 177 -16.74 -16.66 -29.19
C ASP A 177 -16.38 -18.03 -28.59
N ASP A 178 -16.69 -18.28 -27.31
CA ASP A 178 -16.43 -19.58 -26.66
C ASP A 178 -17.53 -20.62 -26.94
N ILE A 179 -18.71 -20.18 -27.40
CA ILE A 179 -19.81 -21.07 -27.77
C ILE A 179 -19.54 -21.73 -29.13
N ALA A 180 -18.82 -21.06 -30.04
CA ALA A 180 -18.42 -21.62 -31.32
C ALA A 180 -17.39 -22.77 -31.17
N ASP A 181 -16.49 -22.68 -30.20
CA ASP A 181 -15.50 -23.73 -29.90
C ASP A 181 -16.13 -24.97 -29.23
N PHE A 182 -17.31 -24.83 -28.63
CA PHE A 182 -18.05 -25.93 -27.96
C PHE A 182 -18.91 -26.77 -28.93
N LEU A 183 -19.38 -26.20 -30.05
CA LEU A 183 -20.25 -26.89 -31.01
C LEU A 183 -19.54 -27.86 -31.98
N GLY A 184 -18.29 -28.24 -31.68
CA GLY A 184 -17.63 -29.36 -32.38
C GLY A 184 -17.29 -29.08 -33.85
N GLU A 185 -17.09 -27.81 -34.22
CA GLU A 185 -16.63 -27.48 -35.56
C GLU A 185 -15.23 -28.09 -35.77
N ASN A 186 -15.19 -29.16 -36.56
CA ASN A 186 -14.02 -30.01 -36.76
C ASN A 186 -12.76 -29.18 -37.05
N LYS A 187 -11.80 -29.20 -36.10
CA LYS A 187 -10.49 -28.53 -36.18
C LYS A 187 -9.72 -29.02 -37.42
N LYS A 188 -9.92 -28.36 -38.56
CA LYS A 188 -9.02 -28.45 -39.71
C LYS A 188 -7.62 -28.08 -39.22
N LYS A 189 -6.66 -29.02 -39.34
CA LYS A 189 -5.27 -28.83 -38.89
C LYS A 189 -4.78 -27.45 -39.36
N ASN A 190 -4.42 -26.61 -38.40
CA ASN A 190 -4.01 -25.23 -38.66
C ASN A 190 -2.78 -25.26 -39.58
N ARG A 191 -2.95 -24.82 -40.83
CA ARG A 191 -1.83 -24.66 -41.77
C ARG A 191 -0.78 -23.76 -41.10
N PRO A 192 0.52 -24.12 -41.14
CA PRO A 192 1.59 -23.29 -40.59
C PRO A 192 1.43 -21.83 -41.06
N GLY A 193 1.35 -20.90 -40.11
CA GLY A 193 1.18 -19.47 -40.39
C GLY A 193 -0.23 -18.89 -40.17
N GLN A 194 -1.29 -19.70 -39.99
CA GLN A 194 -2.61 -19.12 -39.65
C GLN A 194 -2.63 -18.39 -38.31
N ARG A 195 -1.98 -18.97 -37.29
CA ARG A 195 -1.89 -18.34 -35.95
C ARG A 195 -1.12 -17.01 -35.99
N ALA A 196 -0.07 -16.94 -36.79
CA ALA A 196 0.70 -15.72 -37.01
C ALA A 196 -0.12 -14.65 -37.74
N ARG A 197 -0.95 -15.03 -38.72
CA ARG A 197 -1.87 -14.11 -39.40
C ARG A 197 -2.97 -13.60 -38.46
N LYS A 198 -3.56 -14.46 -37.64
CA LYS A 198 -4.53 -14.05 -36.61
C LYS A 198 -3.91 -13.08 -35.60
N GLN A 199 -2.70 -13.36 -35.09
CA GLN A 199 -1.99 -12.45 -34.19
C GLN A 199 -1.67 -11.10 -34.86
N LYS A 200 -1.25 -11.11 -36.14
CA LYS A 200 -0.96 -9.88 -36.89
C LYS A 200 -2.23 -9.06 -37.15
N ALA A 201 -3.35 -9.71 -37.44
CA ALA A 201 -4.64 -9.04 -37.63
C ALA A 201 -5.11 -8.36 -36.34
N LEU A 202 -5.02 -9.08 -35.21
CA LEU A 202 -5.39 -8.56 -33.89
C LEU A 202 -4.51 -7.37 -33.46
N MET A 203 -3.21 -7.41 -33.78
CA MET A 203 -2.31 -6.27 -33.56
C MET A 203 -2.69 -5.04 -34.39
N LEU A 204 -3.03 -5.22 -35.67
CA LEU A 204 -3.41 -4.11 -36.55
C LEU A 204 -4.75 -3.49 -36.14
N GLU A 205 -5.69 -4.29 -35.65
CA GLU A 205 -6.96 -3.82 -35.10
C GLU A 205 -6.75 -3.04 -33.79
N ALA A 206 -5.88 -3.52 -32.91
CA ALA A 206 -5.50 -2.80 -31.69
C ALA A 206 -4.86 -1.44 -32.01
N ILE A 207 -3.95 -1.38 -33.00
CA ILE A 207 -3.33 -0.12 -33.46
C ILE A 207 -4.39 0.83 -34.06
N LYS A 208 -5.32 0.32 -34.89
CA LYS A 208 -6.41 1.12 -35.45
C LYS A 208 -7.38 1.64 -34.37
N SER A 209 -7.57 0.89 -33.28
CA SER A 209 -8.46 1.28 -32.19
C SER A 209 -7.84 2.32 -31.23
N GLY A 210 -6.59 2.71 -31.42
CA GLY A 210 -5.92 3.77 -30.63
C GLY A 210 -5.67 3.42 -29.15
N LYS A 211 -5.97 2.19 -28.71
CA LYS A 211 -5.69 1.73 -27.35
C LYS A 211 -4.21 1.36 -27.21
N PRO A 212 -3.44 2.02 -26.31
CA PRO A 212 -2.06 1.64 -26.06
C PRO A 212 -2.01 0.25 -25.41
N LEU A 213 -1.31 -0.69 -26.06
CA LEU A 213 -0.98 -1.99 -25.50
C LEU A 213 -0.07 -1.79 -24.27
N VAL A 214 -0.67 -1.79 -23.07
CA VAL A 214 0.05 -1.87 -21.81
C VAL A 214 0.53 -3.32 -21.64
N GLY A 215 1.61 -3.65 -22.33
CA GLY A 215 2.24 -4.95 -22.24
C GLY A 215 3.75 -4.78 -22.31
N ASN A 216 4.43 -4.99 -21.18
CA ASN A 216 5.89 -5.11 -21.02
C ASN A 216 6.42 -6.37 -21.75
N GLY A 217 6.21 -6.45 -23.06
CA GLY A 217 6.89 -7.39 -23.93
C GLY A 217 8.00 -6.65 -24.65
N ASN A 218 9.26 -6.97 -24.32
CA ASN A 218 10.43 -6.59 -25.10
C ASN A 218 10.32 -7.19 -26.52
N TYR A 219 9.48 -6.62 -27.37
CA TYR A 219 9.46 -6.89 -28.80
C TYR A 219 10.54 -6.02 -29.42
N ARG A 220 11.78 -6.50 -29.34
CA ARG A 220 12.92 -5.89 -30.01
C ARG A 220 12.74 -6.10 -31.50
N GLU A 221 12.19 -5.11 -32.19
CA GLU A 221 12.22 -5.04 -33.65
C GLU A 221 13.67 -5.28 -34.11
N LYS A 222 13.89 -6.36 -34.85
CA LYS A 222 15.15 -6.56 -35.55
C LYS A 222 15.21 -5.53 -36.67
N LYS A 223 15.77 -4.36 -36.39
CA LYS A 223 16.19 -3.41 -37.42
C LYS A 223 17.11 -4.14 -38.40
N ALA A 224 16.80 -4.01 -39.70
CA ALA A 224 17.59 -4.53 -40.79
C ALA A 224 19.05 -4.05 -40.67
N VAL A 225 19.98 -4.98 -40.81
CA VAL A 225 21.43 -4.73 -40.81
C VAL A 225 21.76 -3.91 -42.07
N PRO A 226 22.36 -2.71 -41.96
CA PRO A 226 22.81 -1.97 -43.12
C PRO A 226 24.03 -2.65 -43.77
N PRO A 227 24.17 -2.60 -45.11
CA PRO A 227 25.23 -3.29 -45.83
C PRO A 227 26.62 -2.70 -45.50
N LYS A 228 27.59 -3.61 -45.34
CA LYS A 228 29.00 -3.31 -45.12
C LYS A 228 29.58 -2.57 -46.32
N HIS A 229 29.83 -1.26 -46.17
CA HIS A 229 30.66 -0.51 -47.12
C HIS A 229 32.16 -0.70 -46.84
N LYS A 230 32.87 -0.92 -47.94
CA LYS A 230 34.29 -1.20 -48.08
C LYS A 230 35.15 -0.05 -47.53
N LYS A 231 36.24 -0.42 -46.88
CA LYS A 231 37.38 0.46 -46.56
C LYS A 231 38.02 0.99 -47.86
N PRO A 232 38.53 2.23 -47.86
CA PRO A 232 39.86 2.47 -48.41
C PRO A 232 40.86 2.90 -47.33
N LYS A 233 42.12 2.65 -47.66
CA LYS A 233 43.34 2.72 -46.86
C LYS A 233 44.16 3.93 -47.34
N ALA A 234 45.10 4.37 -46.49
CA ALA A 234 46.27 5.26 -46.72
C ALA A 234 46.09 6.72 -46.24
N THR A 235 46.84 7.11 -45.20
CA THR A 235 48.07 7.99 -45.18
C THR A 235 47.65 9.45 -44.95
N SER A 236 48.29 10.32 -44.18
CA SER A 236 49.57 10.41 -43.45
C SER A 236 49.49 11.67 -42.54
N ASP A 237 50.39 11.75 -41.57
CA ASP A 237 50.89 12.91 -40.82
C ASP A 237 50.22 14.29 -40.96
N SER A 238 49.79 14.87 -39.84
CA SER A 238 50.29 16.16 -39.31
C SER A 238 49.47 16.67 -38.10
N LYS A 239 50.18 17.27 -37.15
CA LYS A 239 49.75 17.82 -35.84
C LYS A 239 49.23 19.29 -36.01
N PRO A 240 48.84 20.02 -34.95
CA PRO A 240 47.46 20.48 -34.72
C PRO A 240 47.29 22.02 -34.81
N LYS A 241 46.06 22.51 -35.01
CA LYS A 241 45.70 23.91 -34.68
C LYS A 241 44.29 24.05 -34.09
N HIS A 242 44.28 24.75 -32.95
CA HIS A 242 43.21 25.50 -32.28
C HIS A 242 41.78 25.46 -32.87
N SER A 243 40.83 25.11 -32.00
CA SER A 243 39.59 25.90 -31.85
C SER A 243 39.03 25.72 -30.43
N GLU A 244 38.75 26.86 -29.81
CA GLU A 244 38.11 27.02 -28.50
C GLU A 244 36.76 26.31 -28.44
N ALA A 245 36.55 25.56 -27.36
CA ALA A 245 35.25 25.06 -26.95
C ALA A 245 35.01 25.42 -25.47
N PRO A 246 33.75 25.71 -25.09
CA PRO A 246 33.41 26.44 -23.87
C PRO A 246 33.67 25.65 -22.58
N LYS A 247 34.15 26.37 -21.57
CA LYS A 247 34.44 25.89 -20.21
C LYS A 247 33.21 25.22 -19.58
N LYS A 248 33.36 23.95 -19.19
CA LYS A 248 32.46 23.26 -18.25
C LYS A 248 32.51 23.98 -16.88
N PRO A 249 31.39 24.09 -16.16
CA PRO A 249 31.42 24.57 -14.78
C PRO A 249 32.18 23.57 -13.90
N GLU A 250 33.15 24.10 -13.16
CA GLU A 250 33.89 23.42 -12.10
C GLU A 250 32.92 22.84 -11.07
N LYS A 251 32.95 21.52 -10.91
CA LYS A 251 32.36 20.86 -9.75
C LYS A 251 33.19 21.26 -8.54
N PHE A 252 32.64 22.13 -7.71
CA PHE A 252 33.09 22.31 -6.33
C PHE A 252 33.17 20.94 -5.65
N LYS A 253 34.39 20.43 -5.45
CA LYS A 253 34.64 19.30 -4.56
C LYS A 253 34.32 19.77 -3.15
N ARG A 254 33.20 19.28 -2.62
CA ARG A 254 32.85 19.44 -1.21
C ARG A 254 33.97 18.80 -0.37
N PRO A 255 34.54 19.47 0.64
CA PRO A 255 35.52 18.86 1.52
C PRO A 255 34.89 17.65 2.19
N GLU A 256 35.50 16.48 2.02
CA GLU A 256 35.07 15.28 2.74
C GLU A 256 35.39 15.49 4.24
N PRO A 257 34.43 15.27 5.16
CA PRO A 257 34.71 15.38 6.57
C PRO A 257 35.70 14.29 6.97
N ALA A 258 36.75 14.68 7.69
CA ALA A 258 37.73 13.76 8.25
C ALA A 258 37.01 12.67 9.06
N VAL A 259 37.09 11.43 8.58
CA VAL A 259 36.50 10.27 9.23
C VAL A 259 37.40 9.90 10.40
N ASP A 260 36.98 10.25 11.62
CA ASP A 260 37.56 9.72 12.84
C ASP A 260 37.43 8.18 12.82
N LYS A 261 38.57 7.49 12.73
CA LYS A 261 38.68 6.03 12.59
C LYS A 261 38.20 5.24 13.82
N THR A 262 37.73 5.93 14.85
CA THR A 262 37.30 5.38 16.13
C THR A 262 35.79 5.11 16.21
N SER A 263 35.02 5.50 15.20
CA SER A 263 33.56 5.31 15.17
C SER A 263 33.15 4.28 14.12
N HIS A 264 32.31 3.33 14.53
CA HIS A 264 31.80 2.27 13.65
C HIS A 264 31.04 2.89 12.45
N PRO A 265 31.15 2.34 11.22
CA PRO A 265 30.56 2.94 10.01
C PRO A 265 29.04 3.19 10.08
N SER A 266 28.32 2.37 10.84
CA SER A 266 26.89 2.53 11.10
C SER A 266 26.55 3.78 11.94
N TRP A 267 27.48 4.25 12.78
CA TRP A 267 27.29 5.45 13.59
C TRP A 267 27.62 6.72 12.80
N ALA A 268 28.70 6.69 12.01
CA ALA A 268 29.05 7.78 11.09
C ALA A 268 27.94 8.05 10.06
N ALA A 269 27.35 6.99 9.48
CA ALA A 269 26.22 7.13 8.57
C ALA A 269 24.99 7.79 9.23
N LYS A 270 24.76 7.50 10.51
CA LYS A 270 23.63 8.06 11.27
C LYS A 270 23.84 9.52 11.64
N GLN A 271 25.06 9.95 11.90
CA GLN A 271 25.38 11.38 12.06
C GLN A 271 25.26 12.14 10.74
N ALA A 272 25.78 11.60 9.65
CA ALA A 272 25.68 12.24 8.33
C ALA A 272 24.21 12.47 7.89
N LEU A 273 23.28 11.60 8.28
CA LEU A 273 21.84 11.81 8.06
C LEU A 273 21.27 12.92 8.94
N LYS A 274 21.62 12.96 10.23
CA LYS A 274 21.20 14.03 11.15
C LYS A 274 21.73 15.41 10.73
N ASP A 275 22.95 15.48 10.22
CA ASP A 275 23.54 16.75 9.81
C ASP A 275 22.90 17.26 8.51
N LYS A 276 22.50 16.37 7.59
CA LYS A 276 21.68 16.74 6.43
C LYS A 276 20.31 17.29 6.85
N GLU A 277 19.66 16.66 7.84
CA GLU A 277 18.38 17.14 8.37
C GLU A 277 18.51 18.50 9.09
N LYS A 278 19.64 18.78 9.76
CA LYS A 278 19.87 20.08 10.42
C LYS A 278 20.14 21.22 9.43
N VAL A 279 20.79 20.94 8.30
CA VAL A 279 21.10 21.97 7.30
C VAL A 279 19.83 22.45 6.57
N ASP A 280 18.82 21.59 6.42
CA ASP A 280 17.52 21.97 5.82
C ASP A 280 16.62 22.78 6.78
N ILE A 281 16.93 22.82 8.08
CA ILE A 281 16.29 23.73 9.03
C ILE A 281 17.16 24.98 9.10
N GLN A 282 17.04 25.82 8.07
CA GLN A 282 17.62 27.15 8.07
C GLN A 282 17.12 27.90 9.32
N ALA A 283 18.03 28.26 10.21
CA ALA A 283 17.69 28.97 11.44
C ALA A 283 16.84 30.21 11.10
N PHE A 284 15.71 30.36 11.78
CA PHE A 284 14.72 31.39 11.51
C PHE A 284 15.33 32.80 11.71
N ALA A 285 15.78 33.42 10.61
CA ALA A 285 16.35 34.76 10.58
C ALA A 285 15.27 35.85 10.43
N GLY A 286 14.13 35.69 11.11
CA GLY A 286 13.08 36.69 11.13
C GLY A 286 13.34 37.77 12.18
N LYS A 287 13.20 39.05 11.82
CA LYS A 287 13.18 40.14 12.80
C LYS A 287 11.98 39.96 13.73
N LYS A 288 12.26 39.89 15.03
CA LYS A 288 11.25 39.81 16.08
C LYS A 288 10.47 41.14 16.11
N VAL A 289 9.21 41.12 15.69
CA VAL A 289 8.32 42.27 15.86
C VAL A 289 7.90 42.30 17.33
N VAL A 290 8.32 43.35 18.03
CA VAL A 290 7.81 43.69 19.36
C VAL A 290 6.69 44.71 19.11
N PHE A 291 5.50 44.45 19.65
CA PHE A 291 4.45 45.45 19.71
C PHE A 291 4.68 46.23 21.01
N ASP A 292 5.02 47.51 20.89
CA ASP A 292 5.04 48.44 22.01
C ASP A 292 3.60 48.89 22.31
N ASP A 293 3.20 48.75 23.58
CA ASP A 293 1.99 49.17 24.32
C ASP A 293 0.60 49.22 23.63
#